data_AF-A0A970CNV8-F1
#
_entry.id   AF-A0A970CNV8-F1
#
_cell.length_a   1.000
_cell.length_b   1.000
_cell.length_c   1.000
_cell.angle_alpha   90.00
_cell.angle_beta   90.00
_cell.angle_gamma   90.00
#
_symmetry.space_group_name_H-M   'P 1'
#
loop_
_entity.id
_entity.type
_entity.pdbx_description
1 polymer ?
#
loop_
_entity_poly.entity_id
_entity_poly.type
_entity_poly.pdbx_seq_one_letter_code
_entity_poly.pdbx_strand_id
1 'polypeptide(L)'
;MLLTIGFLVNQIIDSNAFVEATIRCLYFLSLYSLILYLLKPTVFSYRDFFPHFYNESGLPLFHLGATVLVDNPNYYRLFGIFRESGVFQIFINIALIFELFVREKDIRINYLIIFIITNILTFSTPGYFAMALILILYLVVNRKDTLKAHRNKIKKIIVILLLILTIAILLNQNISEYFMNTLNKFFGRASSYEGRKTSILVELKLWMSKPIFGLGITEGFKLSKDIGSEILKSQMFNTSTFTGLLVTLGVFFVFVFVSLMINVFKKIKINFLSKVIIIFILIFNFSSQLMMYNAFIYSFLFWGLNKKKKTV
;
A
#
# COMPACT_ATOMS: atom_id res chain seq x y z
N MET A 1 -13.56 9.91 -14.54
CA MET A 1 -14.35 8.75 -14.02
C MET A 1 -13.92 8.34 -12.60
N LEU A 2 -12.68 7.90 -12.34
CA LEU A 2 -12.29 7.36 -11.03
C LEU A 2 -12.38 8.37 -9.87
N LEU A 3 -11.97 9.62 -10.10
CA LEU A 3 -12.12 10.71 -9.12
C LEU A 3 -13.60 10.93 -8.77
N THR A 4 -14.48 10.90 -9.77
CA THR A 4 -15.94 11.00 -9.60
C THR A 4 -16.50 9.85 -8.78
N ILE A 5 -16.07 8.60 -9.06
CA ILE A 5 -16.46 7.42 -8.27
C ILE A 5 -16.06 7.61 -6.81
N GLY A 6 -14.81 8.04 -6.55
CA GLY A 6 -14.33 8.27 -5.20
C GLY A 6 -15.13 9.33 -4.44
N PHE A 7 -15.56 10.39 -5.13
CA PHE A 7 -16.46 11.40 -4.59
C PHE A 7 -17.84 10.83 -4.26
N LEU A 8 -18.47 10.12 -5.21
CA LEU A 8 -19.82 9.57 -5.05
C LEU A 8 -19.92 8.58 -3.89
N VAL A 9 -18.92 7.70 -3.73
CA VAL A 9 -18.86 6.75 -2.59
C VAL A 9 -18.96 7.49 -1.25
N ASN A 10 -18.34 8.66 -1.13
CA ASN A 10 -18.35 9.46 0.09
C ASN A 10 -19.60 10.30 0.30
N GLN A 11 -20.47 10.46 -0.71
CA GLN A 11 -21.79 11.07 -0.54
C GLN A 11 -22.80 10.08 0.03
N ILE A 12 -22.64 8.81 -0.33
CA ILE A 12 -23.52 7.71 0.06
C ILE A 12 -23.16 7.22 1.46
N ILE A 13 -21.87 6.92 1.70
CA ILE A 13 -21.40 6.27 2.92
C ILE A 13 -20.98 7.33 3.96
N ASP A 14 -21.39 7.15 5.22
CA ASP A 14 -20.93 8.01 6.30
C ASP A 14 -19.46 7.77 6.66
N SER A 15 -18.83 8.78 7.27
CA SER A 15 -17.42 8.73 7.64
C SER A 15 -17.01 7.51 8.47
N ASN A 16 -17.85 7.04 9.40
CA ASN A 16 -17.50 5.94 10.29
C ASN A 16 -17.70 4.60 9.58
N ALA A 17 -18.78 4.45 8.82
CA ALA A 17 -19.00 3.28 7.98
C ALA A 17 -17.91 3.14 6.92
N PHE A 18 -17.41 4.23 6.33
CA PHE A 18 -16.29 4.15 5.39
C PHE A 18 -15.04 3.54 6.02
N VAL A 19 -14.67 4.02 7.22
CA VAL A 19 -13.52 3.51 7.98
C VAL A 19 -13.72 2.04 8.32
N GLU A 20 -14.90 1.68 8.82
CA GLU A 20 -15.18 0.32 9.26
C GLU A 20 -15.31 -0.67 8.10
N ALA A 21 -15.93 -0.27 6.99
CA ALA A 21 -15.97 -1.05 5.77
C ALA A 21 -14.57 -1.26 5.21
N THR A 22 -13.75 -0.21 5.14
CA THR A 22 -12.35 -0.31 4.71
C THR A 22 -11.57 -1.34 5.53
N ILE A 23 -11.65 -1.25 6.85
CA ILE A 23 -10.95 -2.18 7.74
C ILE A 23 -11.46 -3.62 7.55
N ARG A 24 -12.78 -3.82 7.49
CA ARG A 24 -13.38 -5.17 7.31
C ARG A 24 -13.06 -5.79 5.97
N CYS A 25 -13.16 -5.02 4.88
CA CYS A 25 -12.81 -5.49 3.55
C CYS A 25 -11.34 -5.89 3.48
N LEU A 26 -10.44 -5.06 4.01
CA LEU A 26 -9.02 -5.38 3.99
C LEU A 26 -8.68 -6.55 4.92
N TYR A 27 -9.37 -6.68 6.05
CA TYR A 27 -9.22 -7.85 6.90
C TYR A 27 -9.62 -9.13 6.18
N PHE A 28 -10.76 -9.12 5.49
CA PHE A 28 -11.21 -10.24 4.68
C PHE A 28 -10.19 -10.59 3.58
N LEU A 29 -9.73 -9.60 2.81
CA LEU A 29 -8.74 -9.81 1.74
C LEU A 29 -7.42 -10.36 2.28
N SER A 30 -6.94 -9.82 3.41
CA SER A 30 -5.74 -10.30 4.10
C SER A 30 -5.91 -11.75 4.57
N LEU A 31 -6.99 -12.06 5.29
CA LEU A 31 -7.24 -13.41 5.80
C LEU A 31 -7.40 -14.43 4.67
N TYR A 32 -8.18 -14.09 3.64
CA TYR A 32 -8.38 -14.92 2.46
C TYR A 32 -7.06 -15.23 1.74
N SER A 33 -6.23 -14.20 1.54
CA SER A 33 -4.92 -14.35 0.91
C SER A 33 -3.97 -15.19 1.75
N LEU A 34 -3.96 -15.02 3.07
CA LEU A 34 -3.15 -15.84 3.98
C LEU A 34 -3.53 -17.32 3.91
N ILE A 35 -4.83 -17.63 3.89
CA ILE A 35 -5.31 -19.01 3.78
C ILE A 35 -4.80 -19.64 2.48
N LEU A 36 -5.00 -18.98 1.34
CA LEU A 36 -4.54 -19.51 0.05
C LEU A 36 -3.02 -19.53 -0.11
N TYR A 37 -2.32 -18.63 0.57
CA TYR A 37 -0.86 -18.68 0.66
C TYR A 37 -0.37 -19.92 1.42
N LEU A 38 -1.04 -20.32 2.49
CA LEU A 38 -0.73 -21.56 3.22
C LEU A 38 -1.11 -22.80 2.40
N LEU A 39 -2.19 -22.74 1.64
CA LEU A 39 -2.65 -23.81 0.75
C LEU A 39 -1.92 -23.82 -0.61
N LYS A 40 -0.88 -23.00 -0.78
CA LYS A 40 -0.16 -22.85 -2.04
C LYS A 40 0.27 -24.21 -2.63
N PRO A 41 0.89 -25.16 -1.90
CA PRO A 41 1.25 -26.45 -2.49
C PRO A 41 0.08 -27.17 -3.14
N THR A 42 -1.09 -27.19 -2.48
CA THR A 42 -2.32 -27.78 -3.01
C THR A 42 -2.83 -27.02 -4.23
N VAL A 43 -2.83 -25.68 -4.20
CA VAL A 43 -3.22 -24.86 -5.37
C VAL A 43 -2.36 -25.19 -6.58
N PHE A 44 -1.05 -25.36 -6.39
CA PHE A 44 -0.13 -25.71 -7.48
C PHE A 44 -0.36 -27.11 -8.03
N SER A 45 -0.77 -28.08 -7.21
CA SER A 45 -1.14 -29.41 -7.69
C SER A 45 -2.36 -29.40 -8.62
N TYR A 46 -3.21 -28.37 -8.54
CA TYR A 46 -4.40 -28.19 -9.38
C TYR A 46 -4.32 -26.94 -10.27
N ARG A 47 -3.10 -26.48 -10.59
CA ARG A 47 -2.86 -25.24 -11.34
C ARG A 47 -3.72 -25.10 -12.60
N ASP A 48 -3.91 -26.18 -13.35
CA ASP A 48 -4.61 -26.19 -14.64
C ASP A 48 -6.12 -25.92 -14.52
N PHE A 49 -6.69 -26.05 -13.31
CA PHE A 49 -8.09 -25.71 -13.04
C PHE A 49 -8.32 -24.20 -12.89
N PHE A 50 -7.28 -23.44 -12.54
CA PHE A 50 -7.43 -22.03 -12.20
C PHE A 50 -7.22 -21.11 -13.41
N PRO A 51 -7.95 -19.98 -13.52
CA PRO A 51 -7.71 -19.00 -14.57
C PRO A 51 -6.32 -18.38 -14.47
N HIS A 52 -5.60 -18.34 -15.59
CA HIS A 52 -4.29 -17.73 -15.69
C HIS A 52 -4.34 -16.39 -16.43
N PHE A 53 -3.45 -15.48 -16.04
CA PHE A 53 -3.22 -14.23 -16.75
C PHE A 53 -1.79 -13.73 -16.51
N TYR A 54 -1.37 -12.72 -17.25
CA TYR A 54 -0.05 -12.11 -17.12
C TYR A 54 -0.18 -10.68 -16.60
N ASN A 55 0.74 -10.27 -15.73
CA ASN A 55 0.84 -8.85 -15.36
C ASN A 55 1.65 -8.05 -16.41
N GLU A 56 1.77 -6.73 -16.19
CA GLU A 56 2.50 -5.81 -17.10
C GLU A 56 3.99 -6.16 -17.27
N SER A 57 4.56 -6.95 -16.37
CA SER A 57 5.94 -7.45 -16.43
C SER A 57 6.05 -8.85 -17.05
N GLY A 58 4.94 -9.42 -17.55
CA GLY A 58 4.90 -10.78 -18.09
C GLY A 58 4.95 -11.89 -17.04
N LEU A 59 4.68 -11.59 -15.76
CA LEU A 59 4.64 -12.59 -14.70
C LEU A 59 3.32 -13.37 -14.76
N PRO A 60 3.34 -14.71 -14.84
CA PRO A 60 2.13 -15.51 -14.85
C PRO A 60 1.50 -15.57 -13.46
N LEU A 61 0.18 -15.41 -13.40
CA LEU A 61 -0.62 -15.32 -12.18
C LEU A 61 -1.86 -16.23 -12.28
N PHE A 62 -2.19 -16.90 -11.19
CA PHE A 62 -3.49 -17.54 -10.97
C PHE A 62 -4.47 -16.53 -10.37
N HIS A 63 -5.69 -16.48 -10.90
CA HIS A 63 -6.78 -15.74 -10.29
C HIS A 63 -7.63 -16.65 -9.40
N LEU A 64 -7.60 -16.44 -8.08
CA LEU A 64 -8.30 -17.26 -7.09
C LEU A 64 -9.43 -16.48 -6.42
N GLY A 65 -10.09 -15.59 -7.15
CA GLY A 65 -11.18 -14.75 -6.64
C GLY A 65 -10.64 -13.56 -5.85
N ALA A 66 -10.61 -13.67 -4.52
CA ALA A 66 -10.18 -12.58 -3.62
C ALA A 66 -8.66 -12.59 -3.33
N THR A 67 -7.88 -13.28 -4.15
CA THR A 67 -6.42 -13.19 -4.17
C THR A 67 -5.86 -13.63 -5.51
N VAL A 68 -4.61 -13.24 -5.79
CA VAL A 68 -3.81 -13.72 -6.91
C VAL A 68 -2.53 -14.35 -6.39
N LEU A 69 -2.10 -15.44 -7.02
CA LEU A 69 -0.82 -16.10 -6.74
C LEU A 69 0.02 -16.11 -7.99
N VAL A 70 1.32 -15.91 -7.85
CA VAL A 70 2.27 -16.11 -8.96
C VAL A 70 2.35 -17.58 -9.27
N ASP A 71 2.25 -17.97 -10.54
CA ASP A 71 2.49 -19.33 -11.03
C ASP A 71 4.00 -19.64 -10.99
N ASN A 72 4.53 -19.67 -9.77
CA ASN A 72 5.84 -20.15 -9.42
C ASN A 72 5.81 -20.60 -7.94
N PRO A 73 6.05 -21.89 -7.64
CA PRO A 73 5.97 -22.41 -6.28
C PRO A 73 6.98 -21.75 -5.34
N ASN A 74 8.09 -21.25 -5.87
CA ASN A 74 9.16 -20.57 -5.13
C ASN A 74 8.93 -19.05 -5.00
N TYR A 75 7.78 -18.54 -5.43
CA TYR A 75 7.45 -17.12 -5.29
C TYR A 75 6.63 -16.83 -4.03
N TYR A 76 7.27 -16.31 -2.99
CA TYR A 76 6.69 -16.24 -1.62
C TYR A 76 6.00 -14.92 -1.27
N ARG A 77 5.79 -14.02 -2.23
CA ARG A 77 5.20 -12.70 -1.93
C ARG A 77 3.68 -12.74 -2.03
N LEU A 78 3.02 -12.17 -1.04
CA LEU A 78 1.56 -12.09 -0.96
C LEU A 78 1.02 -10.86 -1.71
N PHE A 79 0.16 -11.09 -2.71
CA PHE A 79 -0.32 -10.02 -3.61
C PHE A 79 -1.73 -9.51 -3.24
N GLY A 80 -2.51 -10.28 -2.50
CA GLY A 80 -3.93 -9.95 -2.33
C GLY A 80 -4.65 -9.99 -3.67
N ILE A 81 -5.66 -9.14 -3.85
CA ILE A 81 -6.33 -8.93 -5.15
C ILE A 81 -5.54 -8.01 -6.10
N PHE A 82 -4.34 -7.59 -5.72
CA PHE A 82 -3.61 -6.54 -6.41
C PHE A 82 -2.59 -7.11 -7.39
N ARG A 83 -2.22 -6.29 -8.38
CA ARG A 83 -1.23 -6.65 -9.42
C ARG A 83 0.17 -6.98 -8.88
N GLU A 84 0.49 -6.51 -7.67
CA GLU A 84 1.77 -6.69 -7.01
C GLU A 84 1.66 -6.53 -5.49
N SER A 85 2.53 -7.22 -4.75
CA SER A 85 2.56 -7.14 -3.28
C SER A 85 2.88 -5.73 -2.74
N GLY A 86 3.63 -4.94 -3.51
CA GLY A 86 3.96 -3.55 -3.17
C GLY A 86 2.76 -2.61 -3.19
N VAL A 87 1.70 -2.96 -3.91
CA VAL A 87 0.42 -2.24 -3.91
C VAL A 87 -0.42 -2.69 -2.73
N PHE A 88 -0.51 -4.00 -2.47
CA PHE A 88 -1.32 -4.53 -1.37
C PHE A 88 -0.93 -3.93 -0.01
N GLN A 89 0.38 -3.82 0.26
CA GLN A 89 0.88 -3.25 1.51
C GLN A 89 0.39 -1.81 1.78
N ILE A 90 0.13 -1.01 0.74
CA ILE A 90 -0.38 0.37 0.90
C ILE A 90 -1.75 0.33 1.57
N PHE A 91 -2.62 -0.56 1.09
CA PHE A 91 -3.97 -0.71 1.66
C PHE A 91 -3.91 -1.26 3.07
N ILE A 92 -3.06 -2.25 3.34
CA ILE A 92 -2.86 -2.80 4.68
C ILE A 92 -2.39 -1.68 5.63
N ASN A 93 -1.45 -0.83 5.20
CA ASN A 93 -1.00 0.32 5.98
C ASN A 93 -2.11 1.35 6.23
N ILE A 94 -3.00 1.59 5.26
CA ILE A 94 -4.19 2.42 5.47
C ILE A 94 -5.13 1.78 6.50
N ALA A 95 -5.37 0.47 6.44
CA ALA A 95 -6.19 -0.24 7.44
C ALA A 95 -5.58 -0.17 8.84
N LEU A 96 -4.25 -0.32 8.96
CA LEU A 96 -3.53 -0.15 10.22
C LEU A 96 -3.68 1.27 10.77
N ILE A 97 -3.53 2.30 9.92
CA ILE A 97 -3.75 3.69 10.33
C ILE A 97 -5.18 3.90 10.81
N PHE A 98 -6.15 3.34 10.09
CA PHE A 98 -7.56 3.42 10.44
C PHE A 98 -7.87 2.75 11.77
N GLU A 99 -7.43 1.51 11.96
CA GLU A 99 -7.67 0.73 13.19
C GLU A 99 -6.98 1.37 14.41
N LEU A 100 -5.75 1.88 14.26
CA LEU A 100 -4.95 2.40 15.38
C LEU A 100 -5.21 3.87 15.68
N PHE A 101 -5.51 4.70 14.68
CA PHE A 101 -5.55 6.16 14.84
C PHE A 101 -6.90 6.81 14.56
N VAL A 102 -7.78 6.21 13.76
CA VAL A 102 -9.02 6.85 13.30
C VAL A 102 -10.26 6.27 13.96
N ARG A 103 -10.33 4.94 14.06
CA ARG A 103 -11.47 4.23 14.65
C ARG A 103 -11.60 4.64 16.13
N GLU A 104 -12.81 5.05 16.52
CA GLU A 104 -13.12 5.55 17.86
C GLU A 104 -13.46 4.43 18.87
N LYS A 105 -13.37 3.15 18.44
CA LYS A 105 -13.68 1.94 19.23
C LYS A 105 -12.40 1.22 19.66
N ASP A 106 -12.52 0.27 20.58
CA ASP A 106 -11.40 -0.56 21.05
C ASP A 106 -10.75 -1.36 19.94
N ILE A 107 -9.42 -1.42 19.97
CA ILE A 107 -8.58 -2.04 18.93
C ILE A 107 -8.84 -3.53 18.85
N ARG A 108 -9.15 -4.00 17.64
CA ARG A 108 -9.32 -5.42 17.34
C ARG A 108 -7.97 -6.06 17.10
N ILE A 109 -7.48 -6.73 18.12
CA ILE A 109 -6.16 -7.37 18.11
C ILE A 109 -6.04 -8.43 17.00
N ASN A 110 -7.08 -9.20 16.73
CA ASN A 110 -7.10 -10.17 15.64
C ASN A 110 -6.93 -9.50 14.25
N TYR A 111 -7.49 -8.30 14.05
CA TYR A 111 -7.33 -7.55 12.81
C TYR A 111 -5.88 -7.07 12.67
N LEU A 112 -5.32 -6.51 13.74
CA LEU A 112 -3.94 -6.06 13.77
C LEU A 112 -2.95 -7.20 13.45
N ILE A 113 -3.12 -8.37 14.06
CA ILE A 113 -2.26 -9.54 13.80
C ILE A 113 -2.31 -9.93 12.33
N ILE A 114 -3.52 -10.05 11.76
CA ILE A 114 -3.70 -10.40 10.34
C ILE A 114 -3.05 -9.34 9.44
N PHE A 115 -3.22 -8.05 9.71
CA PHE A 115 -2.57 -7.00 8.93
C PHE A 115 -1.04 -7.05 9.02
N ILE A 116 -0.47 -7.25 10.21
CA ILE A 116 0.99 -7.31 10.38
C ILE A 116 1.56 -8.53 9.64
N ILE A 117 0.99 -9.72 9.84
CA ILE A 117 1.46 -10.94 9.16
C ILE A 117 1.35 -10.80 7.64
N THR A 118 0.22 -10.29 7.15
CA THR A 118 0.00 -10.05 5.72
C THR A 118 1.03 -9.08 5.17
N ASN A 119 1.32 -7.98 5.88
CA ASN A 119 2.31 -6.99 5.46
C ASN A 119 3.72 -7.60 5.40
N ILE A 120 4.11 -8.39 6.42
CA ILE A 120 5.37 -9.15 6.42
C ILE A 120 5.45 -10.05 5.17
N LEU A 121 4.41 -10.83 4.89
CA LEU A 121 4.42 -11.74 3.75
C LEU A 121 4.32 -11.04 2.37
N THR A 122 4.11 -9.72 2.32
CA THR A 122 4.26 -8.99 1.04
C THR A 122 5.71 -8.90 0.58
N PHE A 123 6.69 -9.08 1.49
CA PHE A 123 8.12 -8.84 1.25
C PHE A 123 8.33 -7.54 0.47
N SER A 124 7.81 -6.44 1.01
CA SER A 124 7.86 -5.11 0.39
C SER A 124 8.66 -4.16 1.27
N THR A 125 9.81 -3.71 0.76
CA THR A 125 10.69 -2.74 1.43
C THR A 125 9.91 -1.48 1.89
N PRO A 126 9.12 -0.78 1.04
CA PRO A 126 8.29 0.33 1.50
C PRO A 126 7.23 -0.08 2.54
N GLY A 127 6.66 -1.28 2.41
CA GLY A 127 5.66 -1.80 3.34
C GLY A 127 6.19 -2.00 4.74
N TYR A 128 7.38 -2.59 4.88
CA TYR A 128 8.04 -2.80 6.16
C TYR A 128 8.36 -1.48 6.85
N PHE A 129 8.92 -0.52 6.10
CA PHE A 129 9.25 0.80 6.64
C PHE A 129 8.01 1.54 7.13
N ALA A 130 6.97 1.61 6.31
CA ALA A 130 5.72 2.27 6.66
C ALA A 130 5.02 1.59 7.86
N MET A 131 4.94 0.26 7.88
CA MET A 131 4.36 -0.48 8.99
C MET A 131 5.15 -0.25 10.29
N ALA A 132 6.48 -0.29 10.24
CA ALA A 132 7.32 -0.04 11.41
C ALA A 132 7.06 1.36 11.99
N LEU A 133 7.03 2.40 11.14
CA LEU A 133 6.72 3.76 11.57
C LEU A 133 5.30 3.87 12.17
N ILE A 134 4.29 3.23 11.57
CA ILE A 134 2.91 3.19 12.10
C ILE A 134 2.90 2.60 13.52
N LEU A 135 3.55 1.45 13.72
CA LEU A 135 3.57 0.74 14.99
C LEU A 135 4.36 1.52 16.05
N ILE A 136 5.56 2.01 15.71
CA ILE A 136 6.37 2.85 16.62
C ILE A 136 5.57 4.08 17.04
N LEU A 137 4.97 4.78 16.08
CA LEU A 137 4.15 5.96 16.34
C LEU A 137 3.02 5.63 17.32
N TYR A 138 2.32 4.52 17.10
CA TYR A 138 1.23 4.09 18.00
C TYR A 138 1.73 3.83 19.43
N LEU A 139 2.92 3.25 19.59
CA LEU A 139 3.49 2.98 20.90
C LEU A 139 3.86 4.27 21.67
N VAL A 140 4.32 5.31 20.97
CA VAL A 140 4.81 6.56 21.58
C VAL A 140 3.76 7.66 21.69
N VAL A 141 2.75 7.70 20.82
CA VAL A 141 1.68 8.72 20.85
C VAL A 141 0.97 8.70 22.20
N ASN A 142 0.89 9.79 22.94
CA ASN A 142 0.08 9.85 24.16
C ASN A 142 -1.42 9.87 23.81
N ARG A 143 -2.16 8.84 24.28
CA ARG A 143 -3.63 8.77 24.25
C ARG A 143 -4.14 8.47 25.66
N LYS A 144 -5.45 8.68 25.88
CA LYS A 144 -6.15 8.41 27.15
C LYS A 144 -5.81 7.03 27.73
N ASP A 145 -5.87 6.91 29.06
CA ASP A 145 -5.34 5.77 29.83
C ASP A 145 -5.91 4.39 29.45
N THR A 146 -7.17 4.31 28.99
CA THR A 146 -7.79 3.05 28.54
C THR A 146 -7.04 2.38 27.37
N LEU A 147 -6.23 3.13 26.63
CA LEU A 147 -5.40 2.62 25.53
C LEU A 147 -4.00 2.17 25.98
N LYS A 148 -3.58 2.42 27.23
CA LYS A 148 -2.27 1.97 27.74
C LYS A 148 -2.20 0.44 27.86
N ALA A 149 -3.27 -0.22 28.30
CA ALA A 149 -3.32 -1.69 28.39
C ALA A 149 -3.15 -2.37 27.03
N HIS A 150 -3.78 -1.81 25.99
CA HIS A 150 -3.65 -2.27 24.61
C HIS A 150 -2.21 -2.15 24.09
N ARG A 151 -1.46 -1.11 24.47
CA ARG A 151 -0.06 -0.97 24.05
C ARG A 151 0.82 -2.10 24.54
N ASN A 152 0.70 -2.48 25.82
CA ASN A 152 1.53 -3.57 26.35
C ASN A 152 1.21 -4.89 25.64
N LYS A 153 -0.07 -5.15 25.35
CA LYS A 153 -0.48 -6.31 24.55
C LYS A 153 0.09 -6.25 23.12
N ILE A 154 0.02 -5.09 22.47
CA ILE A 154 0.56 -4.89 21.12
C ILE A 154 2.08 -5.03 21.09
N LYS A 155 2.81 -4.48 22.08
CA LYS A 155 4.26 -4.67 22.24
C LYS A 155 4.60 -6.16 22.31
N LYS A 156 3.91 -6.92 23.16
CA LYS A 156 4.10 -8.38 23.28
C LYS A 156 3.86 -9.09 21.95
N ILE A 157 2.77 -8.73 21.23
CA ILE A 157 2.47 -9.30 19.91
C ILE A 157 3.58 -9.00 18.90
N ILE A 158 4.08 -7.76 18.85
CA ILE A 158 5.18 -7.40 17.95
C ILE A 158 6.42 -8.23 18.25
N VAL A 159 6.80 -8.38 19.52
CA VAL A 159 7.95 -9.21 19.93
C VAL A 159 7.75 -10.67 19.51
N ILE A 160 6.55 -11.24 19.73
CA ILE A 160 6.23 -12.61 19.31
C ILE A 160 6.32 -12.77 17.79
N LEU A 161 5.76 -11.83 17.02
CA LEU A 161 5.81 -11.89 15.56
C LEU A 161 7.23 -11.75 15.02
N LEU A 162 8.07 -10.91 15.64
CA LEU A 162 9.49 -10.82 15.31
C LEU A 162 10.23 -12.12 15.61
N LEU A 163 9.95 -12.75 16.76
CA LEU A 163 10.54 -14.05 17.10
C LEU A 163 10.14 -15.14 16.09
N ILE A 164 8.86 -15.21 15.73
CA ILE A 164 8.36 -16.15 14.71
C ILE A 164 9.04 -15.88 13.36
N LEU A 165 9.17 -14.63 12.95
CA LEU A 165 9.86 -14.26 11.71
C LEU A 165 11.33 -14.66 11.73
N THR A 166 12.04 -14.41 12.83
CA THR A 166 13.44 -14.85 13.01
C THR A 166 13.57 -16.36 12.88
N ILE A 167 12.70 -17.13 13.55
CA ILE A 167 12.67 -18.59 13.44
C ILE A 167 12.40 -19.01 11.98
N ALA A 168 11.44 -18.38 11.30
CA ALA A 168 11.13 -18.70 9.90
C ALA A 168 12.31 -18.41 8.96
N ILE A 169 13.05 -17.32 9.18
CA ILE A 169 14.27 -16.99 8.43
C ILE A 169 15.36 -18.03 8.66
N LEU A 170 15.55 -18.48 9.91
CA LEU A 170 16.57 -19.47 10.24
C LEU A 170 16.25 -20.87 9.69
N LEU A 171 14.97 -21.24 9.63
CA LEU A 171 14.54 -22.58 9.22
C LEU A 171 14.23 -22.72 7.72
N ASN A 172 14.05 -21.61 6.99
CA ASN A 172 13.64 -21.67 5.59
C ASN A 172 14.51 -20.75 4.72
N GLN A 173 15.35 -21.37 3.87
CA GLN A 173 16.29 -20.68 3.00
C GLN A 173 15.59 -19.71 2.03
N ASN A 174 14.43 -20.07 1.48
CA ASN A 174 13.70 -19.19 0.58
C ASN A 174 13.19 -17.94 1.32
N ILE A 175 12.59 -18.12 2.50
CA ILE A 175 12.15 -16.98 3.34
C ILE A 175 13.34 -16.09 3.70
N SER A 176 14.47 -16.70 4.06
CA SER A 176 15.73 -15.99 4.32
C SER A 176 16.17 -15.17 3.12
N GLU A 177 16.20 -15.75 1.92
CA GLU A 177 16.59 -15.06 0.70
C GLU A 177 15.66 -13.88 0.39
N TYR A 178 14.34 -14.07 0.45
CA TYR A 178 13.38 -12.98 0.23
C TYR A 178 13.53 -11.86 1.26
N PHE A 179 13.77 -12.21 2.53
CA PHE A 179 13.98 -11.24 3.60
C PHE A 179 15.29 -10.48 3.40
N MET A 180 16.40 -11.17 3.15
CA MET A 180 17.71 -10.56 2.88
C MET A 180 17.70 -9.71 1.62
N ASN A 181 17.04 -10.15 0.54
CA ASN A 181 16.84 -9.34 -0.66
C ASN A 181 16.03 -8.07 -0.37
N THR A 182 15.06 -8.14 0.55
CA THR A 182 14.29 -6.97 0.98
C THR A 182 15.12 -6.00 1.83
N LEU A 183 16.02 -6.52 2.68
CA LEU A 183 16.97 -5.72 3.47
C LEU A 183 18.08 -5.12 2.61
N ASN A 184 18.63 -5.87 1.67
CA ASN A 184 19.67 -5.40 0.76
C ASN A 184 19.18 -4.24 -0.12
N LYS A 185 17.86 -4.17 -0.41
CA LYS A 185 17.24 -3.00 -1.06
C LYS A 185 17.24 -1.73 -0.21
N PHE A 186 17.37 -1.83 1.12
CA PHE A 186 17.53 -0.67 2.00
C PHE A 186 18.98 -0.18 2.04
N PHE A 187 19.95 -1.10 2.08
CA PHE A 187 21.36 -0.76 2.32
C PHE A 187 22.23 -0.70 1.06
N GLY A 188 21.81 -1.33 -0.04
CA GLY A 188 22.54 -1.39 -1.30
C GLY A 188 21.88 -0.61 -2.44
N ARG A 189 22.68 -0.23 -3.46
CA ARG A 189 22.18 0.30 -4.74
C ARG A 189 21.56 -0.83 -5.56
N ALA A 190 20.33 -1.22 -5.23
CA ALA A 190 19.61 -2.25 -5.97
C ALA A 190 19.06 -1.73 -7.32
N SER A 191 18.90 -2.60 -8.31
CA SER A 191 18.28 -2.28 -9.62
C SER A 191 16.92 -1.59 -9.50
N SER A 192 16.12 -1.99 -8.49
CA SER A 192 14.83 -1.36 -8.20
C SER A 192 14.94 0.09 -7.72
N TYR A 193 16.05 0.48 -7.07
CA TYR A 193 16.28 1.86 -6.66
C TYR A 193 16.59 2.75 -7.87
N GLU A 194 17.50 2.30 -8.75
CA GLU A 194 17.83 3.03 -9.98
C GLU A 194 16.60 3.16 -10.90
N GLY A 195 15.78 2.12 -11.03
CA GLY A 195 14.52 2.20 -11.77
C GLY A 195 13.57 3.29 -11.26
N ARG A 196 13.39 3.39 -9.93
CA ARG A 196 12.54 4.45 -9.31
C ARG A 196 13.13 5.84 -9.51
N LYS A 197 14.44 5.97 -9.31
CA LYS A 197 15.15 7.24 -9.49
C LYS A 197 15.02 7.74 -10.93
N THR A 198 15.28 6.87 -11.90
CA THR A 198 15.12 7.21 -13.32
C THR A 198 13.68 7.56 -13.65
N SER A 199 12.69 6.80 -13.16
CA SER A 199 11.27 7.11 -13.33
C SER A 199 10.93 8.52 -12.88
N ILE A 200 11.31 8.87 -11.65
CA ILE A 200 11.03 10.20 -11.08
C ILE A 200 11.70 11.30 -11.91
N LEU A 201 12.97 11.14 -12.28
CA LEU A 201 13.71 12.17 -13.02
C LEU A 201 13.16 12.37 -14.44
N VAL A 202 12.85 11.29 -15.15
CA VAL A 202 12.29 11.34 -16.51
C VAL A 202 10.89 11.97 -16.48
N GLU A 203 10.02 11.54 -15.56
CA GLU A 203 8.67 12.09 -15.42
C GLU A 203 8.70 13.59 -15.08
N LEU A 204 9.59 14.03 -14.19
CA LEU A 204 9.77 15.45 -13.87
C LEU A 204 10.27 16.25 -15.08
N LYS A 205 11.27 15.73 -15.81
CA LYS A 205 11.79 16.38 -17.02
C LYS A 205 10.69 16.53 -18.09
N LEU A 206 9.89 15.49 -18.31
CA LEU A 206 8.79 15.52 -19.26
C LEU A 206 7.67 16.47 -18.82
N TRP A 207 7.31 16.46 -17.54
CA TRP A 207 6.31 17.38 -16.99
C TRP A 207 6.67 18.86 -17.24
N MET A 208 7.95 19.23 -17.15
CA MET A 208 8.40 20.61 -17.41
C MET A 208 8.07 21.11 -18.82
N SER A 209 7.80 20.23 -19.78
CA SER A 209 7.36 20.62 -21.13
C SER A 209 5.89 21.07 -21.19
N LYS A 210 5.02 20.55 -20.32
CA LYS A 210 3.60 20.93 -20.21
C LYS A 210 3.16 21.01 -18.73
N PRO A 211 3.59 22.02 -17.96
CA PRO A 211 3.47 21.98 -16.50
C PRO A 211 2.04 21.99 -15.94
N ILE A 212 1.11 22.69 -16.61
CA ILE A 212 -0.23 22.94 -16.07
C ILE A 212 -1.12 21.70 -16.18
N PHE A 213 -1.19 21.11 -17.37
CA PHE A 213 -2.11 20.00 -17.71
C PHE A 213 -1.40 18.67 -18.01
N GLY A 214 -0.06 18.65 -17.98
CA GLY A 214 0.71 17.47 -18.33
C GLY A 214 0.63 17.13 -19.81
N LEU A 215 1.16 15.95 -20.15
CA LEU A 215 1.20 15.39 -21.50
C LEU A 215 -0.02 14.51 -21.81
N GLY A 216 -0.96 14.36 -20.88
CA GLY A 216 -2.03 13.37 -20.99
C GLY A 216 -1.55 11.97 -20.61
N ILE A 217 -2.49 11.09 -20.29
CA ILE A 217 -2.22 9.75 -19.76
C ILE A 217 -1.43 8.88 -20.75
N THR A 218 -1.92 8.77 -21.98
CA THR A 218 -1.34 7.87 -23.00
C THR A 218 0.05 8.34 -23.43
N GLU A 219 0.18 9.61 -23.81
CA GLU A 219 1.44 10.17 -24.30
C GLU A 219 2.47 10.31 -23.18
N GLY A 220 2.08 10.82 -22.01
CA GLY A 220 2.98 10.99 -20.86
C GLY A 220 3.62 9.67 -20.42
N PHE A 221 2.83 8.61 -20.29
CA PHE A 221 3.37 7.30 -19.90
C PHE A 221 4.15 6.59 -20.99
N LYS A 222 3.76 6.75 -22.26
CA LYS A 222 4.56 6.24 -23.38
C LYS A 222 5.94 6.88 -23.38
N LEU A 223 6.01 8.21 -23.37
CA LEU A 223 7.29 8.95 -23.38
C LEU A 223 8.15 8.65 -22.15
N SER A 224 7.55 8.59 -20.95
CA SER A 224 8.27 8.21 -19.72
C SER A 224 8.88 6.82 -19.82
N LYS A 225 8.11 5.86 -20.36
CA LYS A 225 8.56 4.48 -20.53
C LYS A 225 9.66 4.37 -21.57
N ASP A 226 9.51 5.02 -22.72
CA ASP A 226 10.46 4.95 -23.83
C ASP A 226 11.82 5.54 -23.41
N ILE A 227 11.83 6.78 -22.91
CA ILE A 227 13.06 7.47 -22.47
C ILE A 227 13.68 6.75 -21.25
N GLY A 228 12.85 6.34 -20.30
CA GLY A 228 13.30 5.63 -19.12
C GLY A 228 13.96 4.29 -19.45
N SER A 229 13.38 3.55 -20.40
CA SER A 229 13.89 2.23 -20.79
C SER A 229 15.19 2.34 -21.57
N GLU A 230 15.36 3.41 -22.36
CA GLU A 230 16.62 3.74 -23.04
C GLU A 230 17.75 3.99 -22.02
N ILE A 231 17.49 4.82 -21.01
CA ILE A 231 18.46 5.15 -19.95
C ILE A 231 18.86 3.90 -19.14
N LEU A 232 17.87 3.07 -18.79
CA LEU A 232 18.10 1.89 -17.96
C LEU A 232 18.57 0.66 -18.75
N LYS A 233 18.57 0.72 -20.09
CA LYS A 233 18.77 -0.44 -20.99
C LYS A 233 17.91 -1.64 -20.59
N SER A 234 16.73 -1.38 -20.04
CA SER A 234 15.79 -2.37 -19.51
C SER A 234 14.41 -1.74 -19.37
N GLN A 235 13.35 -2.55 -19.30
CA GLN A 235 11.98 -2.02 -19.23
C GLN A 235 11.77 -1.19 -17.95
N MET A 236 11.44 0.10 -18.13
CA MET A 236 11.04 0.97 -17.03
C MET A 236 9.54 0.79 -16.72
N PHE A 237 9.20 0.87 -15.43
CA PHE A 237 7.82 0.99 -14.96
C PHE A 237 7.70 2.28 -14.16
N ASN A 238 6.56 2.96 -14.29
CA ASN A 238 6.30 4.17 -13.51
C ASN A 238 5.96 3.78 -12.07
N THR A 239 6.70 4.34 -11.12
CA THR A 239 6.64 3.85 -9.73
C THR A 239 6.02 4.83 -8.74
N SER A 240 5.68 6.06 -9.15
CA SER A 240 5.26 7.10 -8.21
C SER A 240 3.94 7.75 -8.65
N THR A 241 2.98 7.80 -7.72
CA THR A 241 1.68 8.44 -7.97
C THR A 241 1.83 9.94 -8.21
N PHE A 242 2.71 10.63 -7.49
CA PHE A 242 2.85 12.08 -7.60
C PHE A 242 3.46 12.50 -8.94
N THR A 243 4.58 11.89 -9.33
CA THR A 243 5.24 12.19 -10.61
C THR A 243 4.45 11.65 -11.80
N GLY A 244 3.77 10.51 -11.64
CA GLY A 244 2.80 10.02 -12.61
C GLY A 244 1.65 11.01 -12.84
N LEU A 245 1.09 11.58 -11.77
CA LEU A 245 0.06 12.65 -11.89
C LEU A 245 0.63 13.93 -12.51
N LEU A 246 1.86 14.34 -12.16
CA LEU A 246 2.50 15.51 -12.78
C LEU A 246 2.67 15.32 -14.30
N VAL A 247 3.30 14.24 -14.73
CA VAL A 247 3.59 14.04 -16.16
C VAL A 247 2.31 13.86 -16.98
N THR A 248 1.27 13.25 -16.42
CA THR A 248 0.02 12.97 -17.16
C THR A 248 -1.03 14.07 -17.07
N LEU A 249 -1.19 14.70 -15.91
CA LEU A 249 -2.29 15.64 -15.62
C LEU A 249 -1.80 17.02 -15.15
N GLY A 250 -0.50 17.19 -14.92
CA GLY A 250 0.10 18.46 -14.53
C GLY A 250 -0.15 18.86 -13.08
N VAL A 251 0.34 20.05 -12.74
CA VAL A 251 0.36 20.56 -11.37
C VAL A 251 -1.04 20.81 -10.82
N PHE A 252 -2.02 21.14 -11.67
CA PHE A 252 -3.40 21.39 -11.25
C PHE A 252 -3.99 20.18 -10.53
N PHE A 253 -3.84 18.98 -11.11
CA PHE A 253 -4.39 17.76 -10.52
C PHE A 253 -3.61 17.31 -9.28
N VAL A 254 -2.29 17.53 -9.25
CA VAL A 254 -1.48 17.27 -8.06
C VAL A 254 -1.90 18.18 -6.91
N PHE A 255 -2.18 19.45 -7.19
CA PHE A 255 -2.71 20.38 -6.19
C PHE A 255 -4.05 19.90 -5.61
N VAL A 256 -4.99 19.44 -6.46
CA VAL A 256 -6.25 18.84 -6.00
C VAL A 256 -5.99 17.61 -5.12
N PHE A 257 -5.11 16.71 -5.55
CA PHE A 257 -4.75 15.51 -4.80
C PHE A 257 -4.18 15.84 -3.42
N VAL A 258 -3.21 16.75 -3.35
CA VAL A 258 -2.59 17.21 -2.10
C VAL A 258 -3.61 17.91 -1.21
N SER A 259 -4.50 18.73 -1.79
CA SER A 259 -5.57 19.41 -1.05
C SER A 259 -6.53 18.43 -0.36
N LEU A 260 -6.92 17.35 -1.05
CA LEU A 260 -7.72 16.29 -0.43
C LEU A 260 -6.95 15.56 0.67
N MET A 261 -5.65 15.32 0.47
CA MET A 261 -4.78 14.69 1.46
C MET A 261 -4.61 15.55 2.73
N ILE A 262 -4.61 16.88 2.61
CA ILE A 262 -4.65 17.81 3.75
C ILE A 262 -5.95 17.66 4.55
N ASN A 263 -7.08 17.32 3.91
CA ASN A 263 -8.33 17.08 4.62
C ASN A 263 -8.30 15.76 5.41
N VAL A 264 -7.63 14.72 4.87
CA VAL A 264 -7.32 13.50 5.62
C VAL A 264 -6.50 13.84 6.87
N PHE A 265 -5.45 14.67 6.75
CA PHE A 265 -4.65 15.15 7.89
C PHE A 265 -5.52 15.82 8.97
N LYS A 266 -6.41 16.73 8.57
CA LYS A 266 -7.30 17.44 9.50
C LYS A 266 -8.22 16.49 10.27
N LYS A 267 -8.66 15.41 9.62
CA LYS A 267 -9.64 14.46 10.15
C LYS A 267 -9.10 13.52 11.23
N ILE A 268 -7.81 13.18 11.20
CA ILE A 268 -7.20 12.30 12.21
C ILE A 268 -7.06 13.07 13.54
N LYS A 269 -7.65 12.55 14.62
CA LYS A 269 -7.70 13.21 15.94
C LYS A 269 -6.52 12.79 16.84
N ILE A 270 -5.32 13.25 16.50
CA ILE A 270 -4.07 13.09 17.30
C ILE A 270 -3.27 14.39 17.34
N ASN A 271 -2.19 14.43 18.14
CA ASN A 271 -1.31 15.60 18.20
C ASN A 271 -0.66 15.91 16.82
N PHE A 272 -0.28 17.17 16.60
CA PHE A 272 0.20 17.66 15.31
C PHE A 272 1.39 16.86 14.76
N LEU A 273 2.43 16.65 15.56
CA LEU A 273 3.63 15.92 15.14
C LEU A 273 3.29 14.51 14.65
N SER A 274 2.38 13.82 15.34
CA SER A 274 1.95 12.48 14.97
C SER A 274 1.14 12.47 13.69
N LYS A 275 0.33 13.52 13.43
CA LYS A 275 -0.34 13.67 12.14
C LYS A 275 0.66 13.88 11.00
N VAL A 276 1.73 14.67 11.22
CA VAL A 276 2.78 14.91 10.23
C VAL A 276 3.46 13.59 9.86
N ILE A 277 3.78 12.76 10.85
CA ILE A 277 4.35 11.42 10.62
C ILE A 277 3.39 10.54 9.81
N ILE A 278 2.09 10.52 10.12
CA ILE A 278 1.10 9.75 9.32
C ILE A 278 1.05 10.24 7.87
N ILE A 279 1.06 11.56 7.63
CA ILE A 279 1.07 12.08 6.27
C ILE A 279 2.36 11.74 5.54
N PHE A 280 3.50 11.82 6.20
CA PHE A 280 4.76 11.35 5.64
C PHE A 280 4.68 9.88 5.22
N ILE A 281 4.10 9.01 6.07
CA ILE A 281 3.88 7.59 5.75
C ILE A 281 2.99 7.42 4.52
N LEU A 282 1.90 8.18 4.40
CA LEU A 282 0.99 8.13 3.26
C LEU A 282 1.66 8.62 1.96
N ILE A 283 2.39 9.74 2.02
CA ILE A 283 3.18 10.25 0.89
C ILE A 283 4.19 9.21 0.45
N PHE A 284 4.95 8.65 1.38
CA PHE A 284 5.95 7.61 1.10
C PHE A 284 5.33 6.39 0.42
N ASN A 285 4.18 5.91 0.89
CA ASN A 285 3.45 4.81 0.25
C ASN A 285 3.01 5.17 -1.17
N PHE A 286 2.41 6.34 -1.39
CA PHE A 286 1.94 6.76 -2.72
C PHE A 286 3.09 7.11 -3.69
N SER A 287 4.26 7.49 -3.19
CA SER A 287 5.47 7.63 -4.00
C SER A 287 6.13 6.30 -4.34
N SER A 288 5.80 5.23 -3.61
CA SER A 288 6.38 3.90 -3.84
C SER A 288 5.68 3.10 -4.94
N GLN A 289 4.45 3.47 -5.29
CA GLN A 289 3.64 2.83 -6.32
C GLN A 289 2.84 3.81 -7.16
N LEU A 290 2.56 3.46 -8.41
CA LEU A 290 1.60 4.18 -9.25
C LEU A 290 0.16 3.76 -8.91
N MET A 291 -0.61 4.70 -8.35
CA MET A 291 -1.98 4.46 -7.84
C MET A 291 -3.05 5.34 -8.49
N MET A 292 -2.72 6.10 -9.54
CA MET A 292 -3.66 7.04 -10.18
C MET A 292 -4.89 6.37 -10.82
N TYR A 293 -4.83 5.05 -11.06
CA TYR A 293 -5.98 4.29 -11.57
C TYR A 293 -6.80 3.61 -10.48
N ASN A 294 -6.52 3.88 -9.20
CA ASN A 294 -7.18 3.21 -8.11
C ASN A 294 -8.33 4.05 -7.53
N ALA A 295 -9.58 3.63 -7.79
CA ALA A 295 -10.77 4.31 -7.29
C ALA A 295 -10.79 4.45 -5.76
N PHE A 296 -10.32 3.44 -5.02
CA PHE A 296 -10.32 3.47 -3.56
C PHE A 296 -9.40 4.58 -3.02
N ILE A 297 -8.27 4.88 -3.65
CA ILE A 297 -7.40 5.98 -3.21
C ILE A 297 -8.14 7.32 -3.28
N TYR A 298 -8.92 7.55 -4.35
CA TYR A 298 -9.75 8.74 -4.43
C TYR A 298 -10.87 8.72 -3.38
N SER A 299 -11.52 7.57 -3.13
CA SER A 299 -12.49 7.43 -2.03
C SER A 299 -11.87 7.74 -0.67
N PHE A 300 -10.65 7.27 -0.41
CA PHE A 300 -9.91 7.55 0.82
C PHE A 300 -9.57 9.05 0.98
N LEU A 301 -9.19 9.71 -0.12
CA LEU A 301 -8.90 11.14 -0.11
C LEU A 301 -10.16 11.98 0.14
N PHE A 302 -11.27 11.66 -0.55
CA PHE A 302 -12.56 12.33 -0.33
C PHE A 302 -13.15 12.03 1.05
N TRP A 303 -12.82 10.89 1.65
CA TRP A 303 -13.21 10.61 3.03
C TRP A 303 -12.68 11.69 3.98
N GLY A 304 -11.54 12.32 3.71
CA GLY A 304 -11.05 13.47 4.47
C GLY A 304 -12.04 14.64 4.58
N LEU A 305 -12.88 14.84 3.56
CA LEU A 305 -13.91 15.89 3.50
C LEU A 305 -15.26 15.45 4.09
N ASN A 306 -15.50 14.15 4.20
CA ASN A 306 -16.79 13.60 4.61
C ASN A 306 -17.11 14.01 6.05
N LYS A 307 -18.24 14.71 6.27
CA LYS A 307 -18.68 15.11 7.61
C LYS A 307 -19.39 13.93 8.29
N LYS A 308 -19.29 13.83 9.62
CA LYS A 308 -20.20 12.94 10.36
C LYS A 308 -21.63 13.43 10.08
N LYS A 309 -22.44 12.64 9.37
CA LYS A 309 -23.88 12.88 9.32
C LYS A 309 -24.37 12.74 10.77
N LYS A 310 -24.98 13.80 11.31
CA LYS A 310 -25.76 13.67 12.55
C LYS A 310 -26.87 12.69 12.18
N THR A 311 -26.86 11.50 12.79
CA THR A 311 -28.02 10.63 12.78
C THR A 311 -29.17 11.45 13.38
N VAL A 312 -30.17 11.74 12.54
CA VAL A 312 -31.48 12.23 12.98
C VAL A 312 -32.17 11.10 13.72
#